data_AF-A0A852T0M3-F1
#
_entry.id   AF-A0A852T0M3-F1
#
_cell.length_a   1.000
_cell.length_b   1.000
_cell.length_c   1.000
_cell.angle_alpha   90.00
_cell.angle_beta   90.00
_cell.angle_gamma   90.00
#
_symmetry.space_group_name_H-M   'P 1'
#
loop_
_entity.id
_entity.type
_entity.pdbx_description
1 polymer ?
#
loop_
_entity_poly.entity_id
_entity_poly.type
_entity_poly.pdbx_seq_one_letter_code
_entity_poly.pdbx_strand_id
1 'polypeptide(L)'
;MLGTLSDELLAQLTDDGGEENEVRLGDSLTVFDDLSEAVKAAAVPSRIALFWIAGLSALGVLLPLLTIGAAAAANLPVEARMVLPAIALILPFLAIYVATAIPVLIDRKFAPKAASQSLSVYFLGDSPFTRRRLVLAPRSIFLLSGGQLIGRIPTDAVATVGVDVRQAGAVMVVALEDGVFLPLMLTGRVGGPMSARWSVKGLLGIGKFKAALLADLDRFGVPFALTDWTGRQ
;
A
#
# COMPACT_ATOMS: atom_id res chain seq x y z
N MET A 1 -11.52 14.35 1.39
CA MET A 1 -11.36 14.20 -0.08
C MET A 1 -10.04 13.49 -0.36
N LEU A 2 -10.08 12.34 -1.02
CA LEU A 2 -8.90 11.74 -1.66
C LEU A 2 -8.72 12.47 -2.99
N GLY A 3 -7.60 13.17 -3.16
CA GLY A 3 -7.35 14.04 -4.32
C GLY A 3 -7.41 13.23 -5.61
N THR A 4 -8.30 13.62 -6.52
CA THR A 4 -8.36 13.09 -7.88
C THR A 4 -7.11 13.54 -8.65
N LEU A 5 -6.48 12.65 -9.41
CA LEU A 5 -5.54 13.06 -10.47
C LEU A 5 -6.31 13.98 -11.43
N SER A 6 -5.88 15.23 -11.59
CA SER A 6 -6.41 16.12 -12.61
C SER A 6 -6.03 15.59 -13.99
N ASP A 7 -6.82 15.94 -15.02
CA ASP A 7 -6.51 15.55 -16.39
C ASP A 7 -5.20 16.21 -16.88
N GLU A 8 -4.84 17.37 -16.30
CA GLU A 8 -3.52 18.02 -16.46
C GLU A 8 -2.37 17.17 -15.90
N LEU A 9 -2.53 16.61 -14.69
CA LEU A 9 -1.50 15.75 -14.10
C LEU A 9 -1.38 14.43 -14.87
N LEU A 10 -2.50 13.88 -15.37
CA LEU A 10 -2.46 12.72 -16.26
C LEU A 10 -1.73 13.04 -17.57
N ALA A 11 -1.99 14.21 -18.18
CA ALA A 11 -1.27 14.68 -19.36
C ALA A 11 0.24 14.79 -19.09
N GLN A 12 0.64 15.41 -17.97
CA GLN A 12 2.06 15.48 -17.56
C GLN A 12 2.71 14.09 -17.41
N LEU A 13 1.99 13.12 -16.85
CA LEU A 13 2.50 11.74 -16.69
C LEU A 13 2.65 11.00 -18.03
N THR A 14 1.97 11.45 -19.09
CA THR A 14 1.95 10.81 -20.42
C THR A 14 2.70 11.54 -21.51
N ASP A 15 2.88 12.87 -21.42
CA ASP A 15 3.23 13.76 -22.53
C ASP A 15 4.65 14.34 -22.46
N ASP A 16 5.54 13.76 -21.65
CA ASP A 16 6.90 14.32 -21.47
C ASP A 16 7.82 14.04 -22.67
N GLY A 17 7.60 14.83 -23.72
CA GLY A 17 8.63 15.24 -24.66
C GLY A 17 9.58 16.25 -24.01
N GLY A 18 10.66 15.74 -23.40
CA GLY A 18 11.97 16.38 -23.54
C GLY A 18 12.40 17.52 -22.61
N GLU A 19 11.66 17.92 -21.57
CA GLU A 19 12.22 18.89 -20.60
C GLU A 19 13.05 18.21 -19.49
N GLU A 20 14.37 18.42 -19.63
CA GLU A 20 15.50 18.33 -18.71
C GLU A 20 15.43 17.42 -17.47
N ASN A 21 16.35 16.46 -17.50
CA ASN A 21 16.85 15.46 -16.54
C ASN A 21 17.07 15.90 -15.07
N GLU A 22 16.19 16.68 -14.46
CA GLU A 22 16.30 17.02 -13.05
C GLU A 22 15.49 16.04 -12.19
N VAL A 23 16.19 15.29 -11.33
CA VAL A 23 15.59 14.52 -10.24
C VAL A 23 15.01 15.51 -9.24
N ARG A 24 13.75 15.90 -9.44
CA ARG A 24 13.02 16.74 -8.49
C ARG A 24 12.44 15.83 -7.43
N LEU A 25 13.13 15.66 -6.31
CA LEU A 25 12.58 15.07 -5.09
C LEU A 25 12.16 16.23 -4.19
N GLY A 26 10.87 16.36 -3.90
CA GLY A 26 10.41 17.36 -2.94
C GLY A 26 10.89 17.05 -1.53
N ASP A 27 10.95 18.08 -0.67
CA ASP A 27 11.47 18.07 0.71
C ASP A 27 10.96 16.94 1.63
N SER A 28 9.88 16.25 1.24
CA SER A 28 9.26 15.17 1.98
C SER A 28 9.85 13.77 1.72
N LEU A 29 10.81 13.66 0.79
CA LEU A 29 11.47 12.41 0.42
C LEU A 29 12.88 12.38 1.01
N THR A 30 13.09 11.49 1.97
CA THR A 30 14.40 11.27 2.57
C THR A 30 15.20 10.31 1.71
N VAL A 31 16.35 10.78 1.24
CA VAL A 31 17.35 9.97 0.57
C VAL A 31 18.45 9.57 1.55
N PHE A 32 19.13 8.47 1.26
CA PHE A 32 20.15 7.89 2.12
C PHE A 32 21.42 7.59 1.31
N ASP A 33 22.58 7.85 1.88
CA ASP A 33 23.87 7.49 1.27
C ASP A 33 24.25 6.02 1.55
N ASP A 34 23.57 5.39 2.50
CA ASP A 34 23.81 4.01 2.92
C ASP A 34 22.61 3.10 2.58
N LEU A 35 22.89 2.02 1.84
CA LEU A 35 21.89 1.03 1.43
C LEU A 35 21.24 0.31 2.62
N SER A 36 21.99 -0.01 3.67
CA SER A 36 21.46 -0.65 4.89
C SER A 36 20.45 0.27 5.59
N GLU A 37 20.76 1.56 5.67
CA GLU A 37 19.84 2.56 6.23
C GLU A 37 18.58 2.73 5.38
N ALA A 38 18.74 2.81 4.05
CA ALA A 38 17.61 2.85 3.13
C ALA A 38 16.72 1.60 3.28
N VAL A 39 17.32 0.41 3.31
CA VAL A 39 16.57 -0.84 3.52
C VAL A 39 15.85 -0.83 4.86
N LYS A 40 16.49 -0.39 5.95
CA LYS A 40 15.85 -0.27 7.26
C LYS A 40 14.67 0.70 7.22
N ALA A 41 14.84 1.86 6.60
CA ALA A 41 13.79 2.88 6.46
C ALA A 41 12.59 2.36 5.64
N ALA A 42 12.85 1.68 4.52
CA ALA A 42 11.81 1.05 3.71
C ALA A 42 11.14 -0.14 4.44
N ALA A 43 11.89 -0.85 5.28
CA ALA A 43 11.44 -2.06 5.96
C ALA A 43 10.60 -1.79 7.21
N VAL A 44 10.57 -0.58 7.78
CA VAL A 44 9.85 -0.28 9.04
C VAL A 44 8.39 -0.71 8.91
N PRO A 45 7.98 -1.83 9.53
CA PRO A 45 6.62 -2.31 9.43
C PRO A 45 5.76 -1.52 10.43
N SER A 46 4.59 -1.06 9.99
CA SER A 46 3.69 -0.31 10.83
C SER A 46 3.20 -1.14 12.02
N ARG A 47 3.68 -0.76 13.21
CA ARG A 47 3.14 -1.14 14.53
C ARG A 47 1.61 -0.96 14.56
N ILE A 48 1.09 -0.05 13.75
CA ILE A 48 -0.31 0.35 13.65
C ILE A 48 -1.22 -0.80 13.18
N ALA A 49 -0.87 -1.61 12.17
CA ALA A 49 -1.81 -2.66 11.75
C ALA A 49 -1.73 -3.95 12.59
N LEU A 50 -0.64 -4.21 13.32
CA LEU A 50 -0.64 -5.20 14.40
C LEU A 50 -1.53 -4.73 15.56
N PHE A 51 -1.48 -3.44 15.89
CA PHE A 51 -2.36 -2.82 16.88
C PHE A 51 -3.84 -2.91 16.47
N TRP A 52 -4.20 -2.67 15.21
CA TRP A 52 -5.60 -2.81 14.75
C TRP A 52 -6.07 -4.26 14.73
N ILE A 53 -5.25 -5.21 14.28
CA ILE A 53 -5.62 -6.64 14.29
C ILE A 53 -5.80 -7.11 15.75
N ALA A 54 -4.84 -6.81 16.62
CA ALA A 54 -4.93 -7.15 18.04
C ALA A 54 -6.13 -6.47 18.73
N GLY A 55 -6.37 -5.19 18.43
CA GLY A 55 -7.49 -4.42 18.97
C GLY A 55 -8.86 -4.94 18.50
N LEU A 56 -8.99 -5.29 17.22
CA LEU A 56 -10.23 -5.86 16.67
C LEU A 56 -10.47 -7.29 17.15
N SER A 57 -9.43 -8.11 17.29
CA SER A 57 -9.53 -9.44 17.93
C SER A 57 -9.91 -9.33 19.40
N ALA A 58 -9.34 -8.37 20.14
CA ALA A 58 -9.71 -8.11 21.53
C ALA A 58 -11.18 -7.65 21.64
N LEU A 59 -11.63 -6.74 20.77
CA LEU A 59 -13.04 -6.31 20.71
C LEU A 59 -13.99 -7.46 20.38
N GLY A 60 -13.64 -8.33 19.43
CA GLY A 60 -14.43 -9.51 19.05
C GLY A 60 -14.61 -10.53 20.18
N VAL A 61 -13.72 -10.54 21.17
CA VAL A 61 -13.81 -11.39 22.37
C VAL A 61 -14.48 -10.66 23.54
N LEU A 62 -14.11 -9.39 23.78
CA LEU A 62 -14.58 -8.61 24.92
C LEU A 62 -16.06 -8.20 24.81
N LEU A 63 -16.55 -7.82 23.63
CA LEU A 63 -17.95 -7.42 23.44
C LEU A 63 -18.94 -8.55 23.76
N PRO A 64 -18.79 -9.77 23.22
CA PRO A 64 -19.66 -10.90 23.58
C PRO A 64 -19.61 -11.21 25.09
N LEU A 65 -18.42 -11.22 25.71
CA LEU A 65 -18.25 -11.46 27.14
C LEU A 65 -18.99 -10.42 28.01
N LEU A 66 -18.87 -9.14 27.67
CA LEU A 66 -19.56 -8.05 28.37
C LEU A 66 -21.08 -8.12 28.18
N THR A 67 -21.55 -8.46 26.98
CA THR A 67 -22.99 -8.60 26.73
C THR A 67 -23.61 -9.80 27.43
N ILE A 68 -22.89 -10.93 27.55
CA ILE A 68 -23.33 -12.09 28.36
C ILE A 68 -23.40 -11.71 29.84
N GLY A 69 -22.37 -11.04 30.37
CA GLY A 69 -22.34 -10.59 31.76
C GLY A 69 -23.44 -9.57 32.08
N ALA A 70 -23.66 -8.59 31.20
CA ALA A 70 -24.71 -7.58 31.36
C ALA A 70 -26.12 -8.17 31.22
N ALA A 71 -26.34 -9.09 30.27
CA ALA A 71 -27.63 -9.75 30.10
C ALA A 71 -27.99 -10.67 31.28
N ALA A 72 -27.00 -11.33 31.86
CA ALA A 72 -27.16 -12.11 33.09
C ALA A 72 -27.47 -11.22 34.31
N ALA A 73 -26.78 -10.09 34.47
CA ALA A 73 -27.02 -9.15 35.56
C ALA A 73 -28.38 -8.43 35.47
N ALA A 74 -28.87 -8.17 34.25
CA ALA A 74 -30.15 -7.50 34.01
C ALA A 74 -31.38 -8.43 34.01
N ASN A 75 -31.21 -9.72 34.32
CA ASN A 75 -32.28 -10.72 34.40
C ASN A 75 -33.19 -10.79 33.15
N LEU A 76 -32.62 -10.55 31.96
CA LEU A 76 -33.37 -10.52 30.70
C LEU A 76 -34.03 -11.87 30.37
N PRO A 77 -35.07 -11.90 29.53
CA PRO A 77 -35.66 -13.14 29.00
C PRO A 77 -34.62 -14.02 28.28
N VAL A 78 -34.78 -15.33 28.32
CA VAL A 78 -33.84 -16.32 27.75
C VAL A 78 -33.58 -16.08 26.26
N GLU A 79 -34.59 -15.64 25.52
CA GLU A 79 -34.48 -15.26 24.09
C GLU A 79 -33.50 -14.09 23.89
N ALA A 80 -33.62 -13.03 24.70
CA ALA A 80 -32.72 -11.88 24.66
C ALA A 80 -31.28 -12.27 25.06
N ARG A 81 -31.11 -13.19 26.03
CA ARG A 81 -29.79 -13.72 26.44
C ARG A 81 -29.08 -14.49 25.33
N MET A 82 -29.82 -15.08 24.39
CA MET A 82 -29.24 -15.79 23.24
C MET A 82 -28.99 -14.88 22.04
N VAL A 83 -29.85 -13.87 21.82
CA VAL A 83 -29.76 -12.96 20.67
C VAL A 83 -28.69 -11.88 20.83
N LEU A 84 -28.52 -11.31 22.02
CA LEU A 84 -27.54 -10.25 22.30
C LEU A 84 -26.08 -10.66 22.00
N PRO A 85 -25.60 -11.84 22.44
CA PRO A 85 -24.25 -12.31 22.13
C PRO A 85 -24.04 -12.56 20.63
N ALA A 86 -25.06 -13.05 19.93
CA ALA A 86 -25.00 -13.26 18.49
C ALA A 86 -24.85 -11.94 17.72
N ILE A 87 -25.61 -10.90 18.10
CA ILE A 87 -25.49 -9.55 17.52
C ILE A 87 -24.10 -8.94 17.84
N ALA A 88 -23.62 -9.11 19.07
CA ALA A 88 -22.31 -8.63 19.50
C ALA A 88 -21.15 -9.32 18.76
N LEU A 89 -21.35 -10.55 18.29
CA LEU A 89 -20.42 -11.26 17.41
C LEU A 89 -20.52 -10.79 15.96
N ILE A 90 -21.72 -10.51 15.43
CA ILE A 90 -21.89 -10.10 14.02
C ILE A 90 -21.34 -8.69 13.77
N LEU A 91 -21.55 -7.75 14.69
CA LEU A 91 -21.13 -6.35 14.55
C LEU A 91 -19.64 -6.14 14.24
N PRO A 92 -18.68 -6.74 14.97
CA PRO A 92 -17.26 -6.59 14.66
C PRO A 92 -16.89 -7.24 13.32
N PHE A 93 -17.52 -8.35 12.94
CA PHE A 93 -17.30 -8.95 11.61
C PHE A 93 -17.86 -8.08 10.50
N LEU A 94 -19.03 -7.46 10.69
CA LEU A 94 -19.60 -6.48 9.77
C LEU A 94 -18.72 -5.21 9.71
N ALA A 95 -18.19 -4.75 10.84
CA ALA A 95 -17.29 -3.59 10.88
C ALA A 95 -15.96 -3.88 10.16
N ILE A 96 -15.38 -5.07 10.32
CA ILE A 96 -14.20 -5.53 9.58
C ILE A 96 -14.53 -5.66 8.09
N TYR A 97 -15.67 -6.27 7.75
CA TYR A 97 -16.13 -6.38 6.36
C TYR A 97 -16.31 -5.00 5.73
N VAL A 98 -16.95 -4.05 6.43
CA VAL A 98 -17.12 -2.67 5.96
C VAL A 98 -15.75 -1.97 5.85
N ALA A 99 -14.87 -2.08 6.85
CA ALA A 99 -13.52 -1.49 6.80
C ALA A 99 -12.65 -2.06 5.66
N THR A 100 -12.88 -3.31 5.27
CA THR A 100 -12.17 -4.00 4.17
C THR A 100 -12.87 -3.92 2.82
N ALA A 101 -14.18 -3.67 2.76
CA ALA A 101 -14.96 -3.49 1.54
C ALA A 101 -15.04 -2.02 1.09
N ILE A 102 -15.01 -1.06 2.02
CA ILE A 102 -14.92 0.38 1.73
C ILE A 102 -13.75 0.75 0.80
N PRO A 103 -12.52 0.20 0.92
CA PRO A 103 -11.46 0.49 -0.05
C PRO A 103 -11.85 0.16 -1.50
N VAL A 104 -12.61 -0.91 -1.73
CA VAL A 104 -13.10 -1.30 -3.07
C VAL A 104 -14.10 -0.28 -3.62
N LEU A 105 -14.86 0.39 -2.75
CA LEU A 105 -15.80 1.44 -3.14
C LEU A 105 -15.15 2.82 -3.31
N ILE A 106 -14.10 3.11 -2.54
CA ILE A 106 -13.35 4.39 -2.61
C ILE A 106 -12.43 4.45 -3.84
N ASP A 107 -11.89 3.32 -4.31
CA ASP A 107 -11.01 3.27 -5.50
C ASP A 107 -11.73 3.33 -6.86
N ARG A 108 -13.07 3.40 -6.86
CA ARG A 108 -13.90 3.39 -8.09
C ARG A 108 -13.61 4.53 -9.09
N LYS A 109 -12.87 5.58 -8.69
CA LYS A 109 -12.47 6.68 -9.61
C LYS A 109 -11.02 6.63 -10.08
N PHE A 110 -10.11 5.99 -9.34
CA PHE A 110 -8.68 5.94 -9.66
C PHE A 110 -8.33 4.76 -10.58
N ALA A 111 -8.87 3.58 -10.28
CA ALA A 111 -8.61 2.37 -11.04
C ALA A 111 -8.98 2.49 -12.54
N PRO A 112 -10.09 3.14 -12.95
CA PRO A 112 -10.44 3.25 -14.37
C PRO A 112 -9.53 4.22 -15.16
N LYS A 113 -9.15 5.36 -14.57
CA LYS A 113 -8.37 6.41 -15.26
C LYS A 113 -6.90 6.02 -15.48
N ALA A 114 -6.27 5.41 -14.49
CA ALA A 114 -4.91 4.89 -14.65
C ALA A 114 -4.86 3.72 -15.64
N ALA A 115 -5.85 2.80 -15.58
CA ALA A 115 -5.95 1.69 -16.51
C ALA A 115 -6.21 2.14 -17.95
N SER A 116 -7.00 3.21 -18.17
CA SER A 116 -7.26 3.74 -19.52
C SER A 116 -6.01 4.30 -20.22
N GLN A 117 -4.99 4.71 -19.46
CA GLN A 117 -3.73 5.24 -20.00
C GLN A 117 -2.57 4.26 -19.89
N SER A 118 -2.84 2.98 -19.59
CA SER A 118 -1.80 1.94 -19.47
C SER A 118 -0.73 2.19 -18.39
N LEU A 119 -0.94 3.14 -17.47
CA LEU A 119 -0.01 3.43 -16.37
C LEU A 119 -0.20 2.44 -15.22
N SER A 120 0.88 2.15 -14.50
CA SER A 120 0.81 1.26 -13.33
C SER A 120 0.99 2.04 -12.05
N VAL A 121 -0.04 2.01 -11.20
CA VAL A 121 -0.12 2.82 -9.99
C VAL A 121 -0.09 1.94 -8.75
N TYR A 122 0.77 2.29 -7.81
CA TYR A 122 1.02 1.59 -6.56
C TYR A 122 0.75 2.49 -5.36
N PHE A 123 0.29 1.89 -4.26
CA PHE A 123 0.14 2.56 -2.98
C PHE A 123 1.52 2.73 -2.34
N LEU A 124 1.93 3.97 -2.05
CA LEU A 124 3.20 4.27 -1.39
C LEU A 124 2.98 4.49 0.12
N GLY A 125 3.52 3.60 0.94
CA GLY A 125 3.40 3.62 2.39
C GLY A 125 3.02 2.26 2.98
N ASP A 126 2.65 2.25 4.25
CA ASP A 126 2.35 1.06 5.04
C ASP A 126 0.89 0.58 4.92
N SER A 127 0.08 1.34 4.20
CA SER A 127 -1.35 1.15 4.08
C SER A 127 -1.84 1.43 2.66
N PRO A 128 -2.77 0.64 2.10
CA PRO A 128 -3.43 0.94 0.84
C PRO A 128 -4.31 2.21 0.92
N PHE A 129 -4.54 2.75 2.12
CA PHE A 129 -5.30 3.99 2.31
C PHE A 129 -4.44 5.25 2.25
N THR A 130 -3.11 5.09 2.10
CA THR A 130 -2.18 6.22 1.96
C THR A 130 -2.66 7.19 0.86
N ARG A 131 -2.36 8.48 1.00
CA ARG A 131 -2.56 9.46 -0.08
C ARG A 131 -1.39 9.50 -1.05
N ARG A 132 -0.30 8.80 -0.73
CA ARG A 132 0.90 8.77 -1.56
C ARG A 132 0.80 7.66 -2.60
N ARG A 133 1.28 7.91 -3.80
CA ARG A 133 1.25 6.95 -4.91
C ARG A 133 2.59 6.92 -5.59
N LEU A 134 2.96 5.74 -6.03
CA LEU A 134 4.03 5.56 -7.02
C LEU A 134 3.36 5.23 -8.35
N VAL A 135 3.74 5.94 -9.41
CA VAL A 135 3.26 5.72 -10.77
C VAL A 135 4.45 5.34 -11.62
N LEU A 136 4.40 4.16 -12.23
CA LEU A 136 5.35 3.71 -13.24
C LEU A 136 4.83 4.13 -14.61
N ALA A 137 5.68 4.82 -15.36
CA ALA A 137 5.46 5.27 -16.73
C ALA A 137 6.68 4.93 -17.59
N PRO A 138 6.60 4.96 -18.94
CA PRO A 138 7.66 4.49 -19.85
C PRO A 138 9.06 5.10 -19.68
N ARG A 139 9.20 6.26 -19.05
CA ARG A 139 10.49 6.97 -18.92
C ARG A 139 10.72 7.55 -17.54
N SER A 140 9.81 7.36 -16.59
CA SER A 140 9.90 7.97 -15.27
C SER A 140 9.10 7.20 -14.23
N ILE A 141 9.61 7.24 -13.02
CA ILE A 141 8.90 6.89 -11.80
C ILE A 141 8.42 8.19 -11.17
N PHE A 142 7.10 8.33 -11.03
CA PHE A 142 6.49 9.49 -10.40
C PHE A 142 6.00 9.16 -9.00
N LEU A 143 6.25 10.08 -8.08
CA LEU A 143 5.80 10.03 -6.69
C LEU A 143 4.78 11.13 -6.49
N LEU A 144 3.58 10.74 -6.08
CA LEU A 144 2.47 11.64 -5.87
C LEU A 144 2.05 11.64 -4.40
N SER A 145 1.50 12.75 -3.92
CA SER A 145 0.84 12.85 -2.61
C SER A 145 -0.40 13.71 -2.71
N GLY A 146 -1.57 13.14 -2.38
CA GLY A 146 -2.82 13.91 -2.35
C GLY A 146 -3.25 14.47 -3.71
N GLY A 147 -2.77 13.89 -4.82
CA GLY A 147 -3.05 14.35 -6.18
C GLY A 147 -2.06 15.40 -6.71
N GLN A 148 -0.97 15.67 -5.99
CA GLN A 148 0.12 16.54 -6.44
C GLN A 148 1.39 15.71 -6.70
N LEU A 149 2.17 16.13 -7.69
CA LEU A 149 3.50 15.60 -7.95
C LEU A 149 4.45 16.07 -6.84
N ILE A 150 5.06 15.12 -6.14
CA ILE A 150 6.07 15.40 -5.09
C ILE A 150 7.45 14.89 -5.46
N GLY A 151 7.55 14.01 -6.45
CA GLY A 151 8.83 13.53 -6.92
C GLY A 151 8.77 12.97 -8.33
N ARG A 152 9.82 13.19 -9.11
CA ARG A 152 10.02 12.58 -10.44
C ARG A 152 11.43 12.02 -10.52
N ILE A 153 11.53 10.78 -10.96
CA ILE A 153 12.81 10.08 -11.16
C ILE A 153 12.81 9.54 -12.58
N PRO A 154 13.63 10.12 -13.47
CA PRO A 154 13.85 9.56 -14.81
C PRO A 154 14.36 8.12 -14.73
N THR A 155 13.91 7.22 -15.61
CA THR A 155 14.30 5.80 -15.56
C THR A 155 15.79 5.60 -15.86
N ASP A 156 16.39 6.48 -16.66
CA ASP A 156 17.82 6.54 -16.94
C ASP A 156 18.65 6.96 -15.72
N ALA A 157 18.09 7.76 -14.82
CA ALA A 157 18.73 8.10 -13.54
C ALA A 157 18.66 6.95 -12.50
N VAL A 158 18.00 5.83 -12.82
CA VAL A 158 17.88 4.66 -11.94
C VAL A 158 18.92 3.62 -12.33
N ALA A 159 19.96 3.48 -11.51
CA ALA A 159 20.97 2.43 -11.70
C ALA A 159 20.37 1.03 -11.49
N THR A 160 19.61 0.85 -10.41
CA THR A 160 18.86 -0.39 -10.15
C THR A 160 17.81 -0.19 -9.07
N VAL A 161 16.78 -1.02 -9.06
CA VAL A 161 15.81 -1.12 -7.97
C VAL A 161 15.95 -2.47 -7.28
N GLY A 162 16.40 -2.46 -6.02
CA GLY A 162 16.31 -3.63 -5.16
C GLY A 162 14.85 -3.84 -4.74
N VAL A 163 14.32 -5.05 -4.91
CA VAL A 163 12.93 -5.39 -4.54
C VAL A 163 12.90 -6.62 -3.64
N ASP A 164 12.36 -6.45 -2.43
CA ASP A 164 12.07 -7.53 -1.47
C ASP A 164 10.56 -7.54 -1.17
N VAL A 165 9.87 -8.60 -1.60
CA VAL A 165 8.42 -8.73 -1.43
C VAL A 165 8.10 -9.52 -0.17
N ARG A 166 7.57 -8.81 0.84
CA ARG A 166 7.21 -9.32 2.16
C ARG A 166 5.70 -9.42 2.33
N GLN A 167 5.27 -10.08 3.40
CA GLN A 167 3.84 -10.18 3.75
C GLN A 167 3.17 -8.80 3.86
N ALA A 168 3.89 -7.81 4.41
CA ALA A 168 3.38 -6.45 4.62
C ALA A 168 3.35 -5.58 3.36
N GLY A 169 4.06 -5.95 2.29
CA GLY A 169 4.30 -5.12 1.12
C GLY A 169 5.62 -5.43 0.44
N ALA A 170 5.91 -4.76 -0.67
CA ALA A 170 7.22 -4.74 -1.28
C ALA A 170 8.04 -3.60 -0.66
N VAL A 171 9.19 -3.96 -0.11
CA VAL A 171 10.26 -3.04 0.23
C VAL A 171 11.04 -2.84 -1.05
N MET A 172 11.18 -1.60 -1.49
CA MET A 172 11.92 -1.22 -2.68
C MET A 172 12.97 -0.18 -2.31
N VAL A 173 14.18 -0.34 -2.83
CA VAL A 173 15.22 0.68 -2.71
C VAL A 173 15.68 1.02 -4.11
N VAL A 174 15.46 2.26 -4.51
CA VAL A 174 15.88 2.78 -5.82
C VAL A 174 17.29 3.35 -5.64
N ALA A 175 18.26 2.76 -6.31
CA ALA A 175 19.61 3.30 -6.41
C ALA A 175 19.67 4.29 -7.57
N LEU A 176 20.09 5.52 -7.27
CA LEU A 176 20.29 6.58 -8.24
C LEU A 176 21.77 6.59 -8.69
N GLU A 177 22.07 7.18 -9.86
CA GLU A 177 23.44 7.24 -10.40
C GLU A 177 24.45 7.92 -9.46
N ASP A 178 24.00 8.86 -8.62
CA ASP A 178 24.84 9.58 -7.65
C ASP A 178 25.22 8.77 -6.40
N GLY A 179 24.95 7.45 -6.37
CA GLY A 179 25.25 6.59 -5.23
C GLY A 179 24.29 6.77 -4.05
N VAL A 180 23.14 7.40 -4.30
CA VAL A 180 22.12 7.72 -3.30
C VAL A 180 20.94 6.75 -3.44
N PHE A 181 20.34 6.40 -2.30
CA PHE A 181 19.28 5.41 -2.19
C PHE A 181 17.96 6.05 -1.74
N LEU A 182 16.90 5.79 -2.50
CA LEU A 182 15.55 6.19 -2.15
C LEU A 182 14.72 4.98 -1.68
N PRO A 183 14.37 4.91 -0.38
CA PRO A 183 13.54 3.84 0.15
C PRO A 183 12.06 4.07 -0.15
N LEU A 184 11.41 3.03 -0.66
CA LEU A 184 9.99 3.02 -1.01
C LEU A 184 9.32 1.76 -0.45
N MET A 185 8.15 1.93 0.17
CA MET A 185 7.32 0.81 0.65
C MET A 185 6.04 0.77 -0.16
N LEU A 186 5.75 -0.36 -0.80
CA LEU A 186 4.54 -0.55 -1.60
C LEU A 186 3.62 -1.60 -1.00
N THR A 187 2.35 -1.27 -0.77
CA THR A 187 1.39 -2.22 -0.16
C THR A 187 0.45 -2.90 -1.13
N GLY A 188 0.39 -2.42 -2.38
CA GLY A 188 -0.46 -2.98 -3.42
C GLY A 188 -0.47 -2.15 -4.71
N ARG A 189 -1.11 -2.69 -5.74
CA ARG A 189 -1.42 -2.00 -7.00
C ARG A 189 -2.85 -1.48 -6.97
N VAL A 190 -3.07 -0.23 -7.36
CA VAL A 190 -4.41 0.39 -7.44
C VAL A 190 -5.25 -0.37 -8.47
N GLY A 191 -6.46 -0.80 -8.07
CA GLY A 191 -7.32 -1.63 -8.92
C GLY A 191 -6.79 -3.04 -9.22
N GLY A 192 -5.70 -3.45 -8.58
CA GLY A 192 -4.98 -4.69 -8.85
C GLY A 192 -4.72 -5.53 -7.59
N PRO A 193 -3.69 -6.39 -7.62
CA PRO A 193 -3.34 -7.22 -6.48
C PRO A 193 -2.75 -6.41 -5.32
N MET A 194 -3.05 -6.86 -4.10
CA MET A 194 -2.55 -6.30 -2.84
C MET A 194 -1.58 -7.28 -2.17
N SER A 195 -0.69 -6.75 -1.31
CA SER A 195 0.15 -7.58 -0.43
C SER A 195 -0.67 -8.52 0.45
N ALA A 196 -0.05 -9.59 0.97
CA ALA A 196 -0.76 -10.60 1.78
C ALA A 196 -1.48 -9.98 2.98
N ARG A 197 -0.87 -8.98 3.64
CA ARG A 197 -1.45 -8.25 4.77
C ARG A 197 -2.78 -7.59 4.45
N TRP A 198 -2.95 -7.13 3.21
CA TRP A 198 -4.12 -6.38 2.76
C TRP A 198 -4.97 -7.18 1.75
N SER A 199 -4.61 -8.43 1.49
CA SER A 199 -5.32 -9.31 0.58
C SER A 199 -6.28 -10.22 1.33
N VAL A 200 -7.55 -10.22 0.91
CA VAL A 200 -8.56 -11.20 1.37
C VAL A 200 -8.14 -12.64 1.04
N LYS A 201 -7.25 -12.83 0.05
CA LYS A 201 -6.73 -14.14 -0.38
C LYS A 201 -5.43 -14.55 0.32
N GLY A 202 -4.98 -13.78 1.33
CA GLY A 202 -3.78 -14.07 2.11
C GLY A 202 -2.52 -14.28 1.25
N LEU A 203 -1.82 -15.40 1.45
CA LEU A 203 -0.59 -15.77 0.73
C LEU A 203 -0.76 -15.88 -0.80
N LEU A 204 -1.97 -16.11 -1.32
CA LEU A 204 -2.17 -16.10 -2.78
C LEU A 204 -2.16 -14.67 -3.36
N GLY A 205 -2.39 -13.66 -2.52
CA GLY A 205 -2.32 -12.25 -2.89
C GLY A 205 -0.89 -11.78 -3.14
N ILE A 206 0.07 -12.22 -2.31
CA ILE A 206 1.49 -11.80 -2.43
C ILE A 206 2.12 -12.28 -3.73
N GLY A 207 1.81 -13.50 -4.18
CA GLY A 207 2.33 -14.04 -5.45
C GLY A 207 1.84 -13.22 -6.65
N LYS A 208 0.55 -12.85 -6.65
CA LYS A 208 -0.03 -12.00 -7.70
C LYS A 208 0.52 -10.58 -7.65
N PHE A 209 0.70 -10.02 -6.45
CA PHE A 209 1.29 -8.71 -6.27
C PHE A 209 2.74 -8.66 -6.75
N LYS A 210 3.56 -9.64 -6.34
CA LYS A 210 4.93 -9.82 -6.82
C LYS A 210 4.98 -9.90 -8.35
N ALA A 211 4.18 -10.79 -8.93
CA ALA A 211 4.16 -10.97 -10.38
C ALA A 211 3.76 -9.68 -11.12
N ALA A 212 2.75 -8.97 -10.63
CA ALA A 212 2.32 -7.70 -11.22
C ALA A 212 3.37 -6.60 -11.13
N LEU A 213 4.04 -6.45 -9.98
CA LEU A 213 5.09 -5.46 -9.79
C LEU A 213 6.28 -5.70 -10.71
N LEU A 214 6.78 -6.94 -10.78
CA LEU A 214 7.92 -7.27 -11.63
C LEU A 214 7.57 -7.12 -13.12
N ALA A 215 6.37 -7.54 -13.52
CA ALA A 215 5.90 -7.36 -14.89
C ALA A 215 5.76 -5.89 -15.27
N ASP A 216 5.30 -5.02 -14.36
CA ASP A 216 5.21 -3.59 -14.65
C ASP A 216 6.60 -2.92 -14.69
N LEU A 217 7.53 -3.29 -13.80
CA LEU A 217 8.91 -2.78 -13.83
C LEU A 217 9.61 -3.16 -15.14
N ASP A 218 9.47 -4.41 -15.57
CA ASP A 218 9.97 -4.91 -16.85
C ASP A 218 9.33 -4.18 -18.03
N ARG A 219 7.99 -4.04 -18.03
CA ARG A 219 7.23 -3.33 -19.07
C ARG A 219 7.68 -1.88 -19.27
N PHE A 220 8.10 -1.20 -18.21
CA PHE A 220 8.54 0.20 -18.27
C PHE A 220 10.07 0.36 -18.30
N GLY A 221 10.82 -0.73 -18.49
CA GLY A 221 12.27 -0.70 -18.63
C GLY A 221 13.01 -0.22 -17.38
N VAL A 222 12.40 -0.35 -16.19
CA VAL A 222 13.05 0.01 -14.93
C VAL A 222 13.96 -1.15 -14.50
N PRO A 223 15.29 -0.98 -14.41
CA PRO A 223 16.18 -2.06 -14.03
C PRO A 223 15.92 -2.48 -12.58
N PHE A 224 15.70 -3.77 -12.34
CA PHE A 224 15.40 -4.29 -11.00
C PHE A 224 16.16 -5.58 -10.68
N ALA A 225 16.43 -5.77 -9.39
CA ALA A 225 16.98 -6.99 -8.83
C ALA A 225 16.10 -7.49 -7.68
N LEU A 226 15.68 -8.75 -7.76
CA LEU A 226 15.04 -9.42 -6.63
C LEU A 226 16.10 -9.73 -5.58
N THR A 227 15.80 -9.37 -4.33
CA THR A 227 16.72 -9.56 -3.22
C THR A 227 15.97 -10.04 -2.00
N ASP A 228 16.64 -10.85 -1.20
CA ASP A 228 16.13 -11.33 0.07
C ASP A 228 16.88 -10.60 1.20
N TRP A 229 16.29 -9.52 1.70
CA TRP A 229 16.84 -8.76 2.83
C TRP A 229 16.39 -9.32 4.17
N THR A 230 15.77 -10.50 4.22
CA THR A 230 15.32 -11.11 5.48
C THR A 230 16.46 -11.74 6.27
N GLY A 231 17.68 -11.79 5.72
CA GLY A 231 18.88 -12.14 6.47
C GLY A 231 18.75 -13.49 7.18
N ARG A 232 18.34 -14.56 6.47
CA ARG A 232 18.69 -15.91 6.92
C ARG A 232 20.20 -16.10 6.73
N GLN A 233 20.97 -15.55 7.66
CA GLN A 233 22.26 -16.09 8.07
C GLN A 233 22.04 -16.91 9.34
#